data_AF-A0A7C7C203-F1
#
_entry.id   AF-A0A7C7C203-F1
#
_cell.length_a   1.000
_cell.length_b   1.000
_cell.length_c   1.000
_cell.angle_alpha   90.00
_cell.angle_beta   90.00
_cell.angle_gamma   90.00
#
_symmetry.space_group_name_H-M   'P 1'
#
loop_
_entity.id
_entity.type
_entity.pdbx_description
1 polymer ?
#
loop_
_entity_poly.entity_id
_entity_poly.type
_entity_poly.pdbx_seq_one_letter_code
_entity_poly.pdbx_strand_id
1 'polypeptide(L)' 'MKIAITALLIALSFSATAGTAFFKYERISGLNKICVYDHLGSDVAITIQSFKLCPLSINV' A
#
# COMPACT_ATOMS: atom_id res chain seq x y z
N MET A 1 7.78 21.70 -34.43
CA MET A 1 8.46 21.32 -33.16
C MET A 1 7.70 21.66 -31.88
N LYS A 2 6.67 22.54 -31.88
CA LYS A 2 5.86 22.83 -30.66
C LYS A 2 4.95 21.67 -30.22
N ILE A 3 4.43 20.90 -31.18
CA ILE A 3 3.50 19.77 -30.95
C ILE A 3 4.17 18.63 -30.15
N ALA A 4 5.47 18.41 -30.33
CA ALA A 4 6.22 17.38 -29.61
C ALA A 4 6.37 17.71 -28.10
N ILE A 5 6.41 19.00 -27.75
CA ILE A 5 6.60 19.46 -26.37
C ILE A 5 5.29 19.34 -25.58
N THR A 6 4.14 19.63 -26.19
CA THR A 6 2.82 19.51 -25.54
C THR A 6 2.40 18.06 -25.31
N ALA A 7 2.83 17.12 -26.17
CA ALA A 7 2.53 15.70 -26.00
C ALA A 7 3.29 15.06 -24.81
N LEU A 8 4.45 15.60 -24.45
CA LEU A 8 5.30 15.06 -23.39
C LEU A 8 4.78 15.37 -21.97
N LEU A 9 4.06 16.50 -21.78
CA LEU A 9 3.50 16.86 -20.47
C LEU A 9 2.28 16.01 -20.07
N ILE A 10 1.53 15.46 -21.03
CA ILE A 10 0.34 14.63 -20.76
C ILE A 10 0.75 13.21 -20.34
N ALA A 11 1.96 12.77 -20.69
CA ALA A 11 2.46 11.42 -20.38
C ALA A 11 3.00 11.27 -18.93
N LEU A 12 3.12 12.36 -18.16
CA LEU A 12 3.78 12.36 -16.84
C LEU A 12 2.80 12.35 -15.65
N SER A 13 1.55 11.90 -15.85
CA SER A 13 0.58 11.76 -14.76
C SER A 13 0.92 10.56 -13.85
N PHE A 14 2.03 10.67 -13.09
CA PHE A 14 2.35 9.72 -12.02
C PHE A 14 1.35 9.92 -10.88
N SER A 15 0.38 9.00 -10.76
CA SER A 15 -0.53 8.98 -9.62
C SER A 15 0.21 8.35 -8.44
N ALA A 16 0.77 9.18 -7.56
CA ALA A 16 1.30 8.71 -6.28
C ALA A 16 0.12 8.46 -5.33
N THR A 17 -0.31 7.21 -5.19
CA THR A 17 -1.33 6.81 -4.21
C THR A 17 -0.71 6.68 -2.83
N ALA A 18 -0.27 7.81 -2.25
CA ALA A 18 0.07 7.86 -0.83
C ALA A 18 -1.24 7.77 -0.05
N GLY A 19 -1.53 6.61 0.55
CA GLY A 19 -2.78 6.41 1.27
C GLY A 19 -2.59 5.65 2.57
N THR A 20 -3.57 5.81 3.46
CA THR A 20 -3.60 5.05 4.70
C THR A 20 -4.39 3.77 4.47
N ALA A 21 -3.82 2.64 4.86
CA ALA A 21 -4.50 1.35 4.91
C ALA A 21 -4.85 1.01 6.36
N PHE A 22 -6.03 0.43 6.59
CA PHE A 22 -6.55 0.13 7.93
C PHE A 22 -6.58 -1.37 8.19
N PHE A 23 -6.20 -1.76 9.40
CA PHE A 23 -6.12 -3.17 9.78
C PHE A 23 -7.46 -3.89 9.62
N LYS A 24 -7.44 -5.05 8.96
CA LYS A 24 -8.59 -5.93 8.77
C LYS A 24 -8.50 -7.17 9.66
N TYR A 25 -7.46 -7.97 9.47
CA TYR A 25 -7.24 -9.21 10.21
C TYR A 25 -5.78 -9.63 10.18
N GLU A 26 -5.42 -10.58 11.03
CA GLU A 26 -4.09 -11.17 11.09
C GLU A 26 -4.16 -12.69 11.03
N ARG A 27 -3.08 -13.31 10.53
CA ARG A 27 -2.86 -14.75 10.60
C ARG A 27 -1.43 -15.05 10.99
N ILE A 28 -1.25 -16.03 11.88
CA ILE A 28 0.08 -16.46 12.32
C ILE A 28 0.57 -17.59 11.41
N SER A 29 1.84 -17.50 11.00
CA SER A 29 2.55 -18.51 10.22
C SER A 29 3.91 -18.75 10.87
N GLY A 30 3.97 -19.77 11.74
CA GLY A 30 5.13 -20.06 12.56
C GLY A 30 5.50 -18.88 13.48
N LEU A 31 6.73 -18.39 13.34
CA LEU A 31 7.22 -17.23 14.10
C LEU A 31 6.84 -15.88 13.46
N ASN A 32 6.15 -15.89 12.33
CA ASN A 32 5.69 -14.70 11.61
C ASN A 32 4.19 -14.48 11.80
N LYS A 33 3.76 -13.24 11.67
CA LYS A 33 2.37 -12.82 11.62
C LYS A 33 2.16 -11.99 10.37
N ILE A 34 1.20 -12.40 9.56
CA ILE A 34 0.77 -11.71 8.35
C ILE A 34 -0.40 -10.82 8.76
N CYS A 35 -0.21 -9.52 8.67
CA CYS A 35 -1.19 -8.49 8.97
C CYS A 35 -1.80 -8.01 7.65
N VAL A 36 -3.11 -8.11 7.48
CA VAL A 36 -3.83 -7.68 6.27
C VAL A 36 -4.61 -6.40 6.55
N TYR A 37 -4.55 -5.47 5.61
CA TYR A 37 -5.12 -4.12 5.69
C TYR A 37 -6.00 -3.84 4.48
N ASP A 38 -7.07 -3.07 4.69
CA ASP A 38 -7.85 -2.49 3.62
C ASP A 38 -7.23 -1.15 3.18
N HIS A 39 -6.88 -1.06 1.90
CA HIS A 39 -6.48 0.16 1.25
C HIS A 39 -7.43 0.44 0.07
N LEU A 40 -8.43 1.30 0.30
CA LEU A 40 -9.40 1.68 -0.73
C LEU A 40 -10.10 0.46 -1.36
N GLY A 41 -10.39 -0.58 -0.56
CA GLY A 41 -10.99 -1.83 -1.02
C GLY A 41 -10.02 -2.86 -1.60
N SER A 42 -8.72 -2.55 -1.68
CA SER A 42 -7.66 -3.51 -2.00
C SER A 42 -6.99 -4.02 -0.73
N ASP A 43 -6.65 -5.31 -0.69
CA ASP A 43 -5.95 -5.89 0.45
C ASP A 43 -4.43 -5.70 0.31
N VAL A 44 -3.81 -5.14 1.35
CA VAL A 44 -2.35 -4.99 1.48
C VAL A 44 -1.90 -5.81 2.69
N ALA A 45 -0.81 -6.56 2.55
CA ALA A 45 -0.28 -7.38 3.63
C ALA A 45 1.15 -6.99 4.00
N ILE A 46 1.44 -6.94 5.30
CA ILE A 46 2.80 -6.89 5.82
C ILE A 46 3.05 -8.08 6.73
N THR A 47 4.32 -8.50 6.82
CA THR A 47 4.74 -9.57 7.71
C THR A 47 5.56 -8.99 8.85
N ILE A 48 5.18 -9.32 10.08
CA ILE A 48 5.87 -8.93 11.31
C ILE A 48 6.16 -10.16 12.17
N GLN A 49 6.93 -9.99 13.24
CA GLN A 49 7.17 -11.05 14.21
C GLN A 49 5.88 -11.42 14.95
N SER A 50 5.66 -12.71 15.21
CA SER A 50 4.41 -13.24 15.77
C SER A 50 3.99 -12.64 17.12
N PHE A 51 4.95 -12.21 17.94
CA PHE A 51 4.69 -11.59 19.24
C PHE A 51 4.45 -10.07 19.17
N LYS A 52 4.62 -9.45 17.99
CA LYS A 52 4.36 -8.02 17.78
C LYS A 52 2.90 -7.84 17.37
N LEU A 53 2.27 -6.78 17.87
CA LEU A 53 0.93 -6.39 17.43
C LEU A 53 0.99 -5.80 16.02
N CYS A 54 0.00 -6.13 15.19
CA CYS A 54 -0.20 -5.44 13.92
C CYS A 54 -0.51 -3.96 14.20
N PRO A 55 0.15 -3.02 13.51
CA PRO A 55 -0.29 -1.63 13.47
C PRO A 55 -1.77 -1.54 13.11
N LEU A 56 -2.49 -0.56 13.67
CA LEU A 56 -3.89 -0.33 13.31
C LEU A 56 -4.03 0.31 11.92
N SER A 57 -2.99 0.99 11.47
CA SER A 57 -2.92 1.61 10.15
C SER A 57 -1.49 1.67 9.65
N ILE A 58 -1.32 1.64 8.32
CA ILE A 58 -0.03 1.79 7.66
C ILE A 58 -0.14 2.83 6.52
N ASN A 59 0.97 3.49 6.19
CA ASN A 59 1.07 4.23 4.93
C ASN A 59 1.49 3.27 3.82
N VAL A 60 0.80 3.36 2.69
CA VAL A 60 1.07 2.61 1.46
C VAL A 60 1.32 3.57 0.30
#